data_AF-A0A936L0U5-F1
#
_entry.id   AF-A0A936L0U5-F1
#
_cell.length_a   1.000
_cell.length_b   1.000
_cell.length_c   1.000
_cell.angle_alpha   90.00
_cell.angle_beta   90.00
_cell.angle_gamma   90.00
#
_symmetry.space_group_name_H-M   'P 1'
#
loop_
_entity.id
_entity.type
_entity.pdbx_description
1 polymer ?
#
loop_
_entity_poly.entity_id
_entity_poly.type
_entity_poly.pdbx_seq_one_letter_code
_entity_poly.pdbx_strand_id
1 'polypeptide(L)'
;MELEFVYEVHTDTSVAATVRPVNPIPESVNFDTLETEGALDDVVFEVVDREKGADFYFLHPAVLVFSERVYRSDLATSFEFAGEIVPLKMKGGEKLYLLNIVYTLPLLDYEKSKYGEYDELGEPEILKAVYDISQLECVSSLFKIPENASKAIYCTTYADEHDFYRDYHAAGFTGLKFTQLLKMKMTSTSNGWELKEVK
;
A
#
# COMPACT_ATOMS: atom_id res chain seq x y z
N MET A 1 -24.76 9.70 -3.58
CA MET A 1 -24.09 8.69 -2.75
C MET A 1 -22.74 9.26 -2.36
N GLU A 2 -22.40 9.26 -1.08
CA GLU A 2 -21.04 9.60 -0.63
C GLU A 2 -20.19 8.34 -0.77
N LEU A 3 -19.00 8.51 -1.34
CA LEU A 3 -18.04 7.45 -1.64
C LEU A 3 -16.72 7.85 -0.97
N GLU A 4 -16.17 6.92 -0.20
CA GLU A 4 -14.82 7.04 0.34
C GLU A 4 -13.87 6.55 -0.75
N PHE A 5 -12.81 7.30 -1.05
CA PHE A 5 -12.20 7.19 -2.37
C PHE A 5 -10.73 6.79 -2.34
N VAL A 6 -9.94 7.40 -1.45
CA VAL A 6 -8.52 7.10 -1.30
C VAL A 6 -8.17 7.00 0.17
N TYR A 7 -7.45 5.94 0.50
CA TYR A 7 -6.92 5.66 1.82
C TYR A 7 -5.41 5.57 1.76
N GLU A 8 -4.76 6.05 2.82
CA GLU A 8 -3.41 5.61 3.15
C GLU A 8 -3.50 4.32 3.97
N VAL A 9 -2.71 3.32 3.59
CA VAL A 9 -2.69 2.00 4.20
C VAL A 9 -1.45 1.88 5.07
N HIS A 10 -1.67 1.54 6.34
CA HIS A 10 -0.61 1.37 7.33
C HIS A 10 -0.72 0.02 8.01
N THR A 11 0.40 -0.60 8.35
CA THR A 11 0.37 -1.74 9.27
C THR A 11 0.02 -1.28 10.68
N ASP A 12 -0.99 -1.90 11.30
CA ASP A 12 -1.35 -1.63 12.68
C ASP A 12 -0.41 -2.36 13.66
N THR A 13 0.71 -1.73 14.01
CA THR A 13 1.73 -2.30 14.91
C THR A 13 1.24 -2.60 16.33
N SER A 14 0.03 -2.15 16.70
CA SER A 14 -0.59 -2.54 17.98
C SER A 14 -1.11 -3.98 17.99
N VAL A 15 -1.43 -4.55 16.82
CA VAL A 15 -1.93 -5.92 16.66
C VAL A 15 -1.09 -6.77 15.71
N ALA A 16 -0.34 -6.15 14.81
CA ALA A 16 0.56 -6.83 13.88
C ALA A 16 1.94 -7.06 14.49
N ALA A 17 2.45 -8.27 14.30
CA ALA A 17 3.84 -8.60 14.62
C ALA A 17 4.80 -7.90 13.65
N THR A 18 6.05 -7.73 14.08
CA THR A 18 7.11 -7.14 13.26
C THR A 18 7.95 -8.25 12.63
N VAL A 19 8.23 -8.16 11.34
CA VAL A 19 9.24 -8.96 10.66
C VAL A 19 10.49 -8.10 10.54
N ARG A 20 11.65 -8.69 10.85
CA ARG A 20 12.93 -8.01 10.65
C ARG A 20 13.94 -8.92 9.94
N PRO A 21 14.88 -8.33 9.18
CA PRO A 21 16.00 -9.08 8.63
C PRO A 21 16.95 -9.56 9.73
N VAL A 22 17.42 -10.80 9.62
CA VAL A 22 18.47 -11.40 10.46
C VAL A 22 19.85 -11.01 9.94
N ASN A 23 19.99 -10.90 8.62
CA ASN A 23 21.16 -10.37 7.92
C ASN A 23 20.76 -9.13 7.10
N PRO A 24 21.67 -8.17 6.87
CA PRO A 24 21.33 -6.93 6.18
C PRO A 24 20.62 -7.14 4.84
N ILE A 25 19.60 -6.33 4.58
CA ILE A 25 19.00 -6.20 3.24
C ILE A 25 20.02 -5.44 2.37
N PRO A 26 20.23 -5.83 1.09
CA PRO A 26 21.12 -5.10 0.19
C PRO A 26 20.74 -3.62 0.07
N GLU A 27 21.73 -2.73 0.05
CA GLU A 27 21.51 -1.28 -0.09
C GLU A 27 20.79 -0.88 -1.38
N SER A 28 20.78 -1.77 -2.39
CA SER A 28 20.05 -1.57 -3.63
C SER A 28 18.53 -1.69 -3.48
N VAL A 29 18.02 -2.20 -2.36
CA VAL A 29 16.59 -2.36 -2.12
C VAL A 29 16.07 -1.15 -1.35
N ASN A 30 15.30 -0.30 -2.04
CA ASN A 30 14.69 0.90 -1.46
C ASN A 30 13.14 0.84 -1.38
N PHE A 31 12.52 -0.23 -1.92
CA PHE A 31 11.07 -0.41 -1.98
C PHE A 31 10.32 0.82 -2.52
N ASP A 32 10.92 1.54 -3.46
CA ASP A 32 10.31 2.72 -4.05
C ASP A 32 9.27 2.29 -5.11
N THR A 33 9.68 2.08 -6.36
CA THR A 33 8.79 1.65 -7.45
C THR A 33 9.38 0.54 -8.31
N LEU A 34 10.59 0.08 -7.98
CA LEU A 34 11.30 -0.93 -8.75
C LEU A 34 11.04 -2.30 -8.15
N GLU A 35 10.93 -3.30 -9.03
CA GLU A 35 10.95 -4.70 -8.63
C GLU A 35 12.26 -5.03 -7.91
N THR A 36 12.18 -5.99 -7.00
CA THR A 36 13.35 -6.40 -6.21
C THR A 36 14.20 -7.46 -6.93
N GLU A 37 13.73 -8.07 -8.02
CA GLU A 37 14.46 -9.02 -8.88
C GLU A 37 15.37 -10.01 -8.10
N GLY A 38 14.82 -10.72 -7.12
CA GLY A 38 15.58 -11.73 -6.34
C GLY A 38 16.58 -11.15 -5.33
N ALA A 39 16.64 -9.82 -5.14
CA ALA A 39 17.53 -9.19 -4.17
C ALA A 39 17.28 -9.62 -2.72
N LEU A 40 16.12 -10.23 -2.43
CA LEU A 40 15.74 -10.72 -1.10
C LEU A 40 15.99 -12.23 -0.91
N ASP A 41 16.44 -12.97 -1.93
CA ASP A 41 16.54 -14.45 -1.89
C ASP A 41 17.49 -14.97 -0.79
N ASP A 42 18.55 -14.21 -0.52
CA ASP A 42 19.55 -14.52 0.50
C ASP A 42 19.28 -13.83 1.85
N VAL A 43 18.23 -13.03 1.95
CA VAL A 43 17.86 -12.36 3.20
C VAL A 43 16.99 -13.30 4.05
N VAL A 44 17.49 -13.65 5.23
CA VAL A 44 16.73 -14.43 6.21
C VAL A 44 15.98 -13.46 7.13
N PHE A 45 14.71 -13.73 7.37
CA PHE A 45 13.84 -12.90 8.22
C PHE A 45 13.39 -13.65 9.46
N GLU A 46 13.02 -12.92 10.51
CA GLU A 46 12.38 -13.48 11.70
C GLU A 46 11.20 -12.62 12.17
N VAL A 47 10.17 -13.28 12.71
CA VAL A 47 9.05 -12.61 13.37
C VAL A 47 9.44 -12.26 14.81
N VAL A 48 9.24 -11.01 15.16
CA VAL A 48 9.32 -10.38 16.48
C VAL A 48 7.90 -10.12 16.98
N ASP A 49 7.70 -10.12 18.30
CA ASP A 49 6.36 -9.99 18.93
C ASP A 49 5.40 -11.11 18.53
N ARG A 50 5.85 -12.37 18.64
CA ARG A 50 5.10 -13.57 18.19
C ARG A 50 3.76 -13.78 18.89
N GLU A 51 3.54 -13.12 20.02
CA GLU A 51 2.27 -13.11 20.73
C GLU A 51 1.16 -12.35 19.98
N LYS A 52 1.51 -11.51 19.00
CA LYS A 52 0.57 -10.81 18.13
C LYS A 52 0.11 -11.73 16.99
N GLY A 53 -1.21 -11.80 16.77
CA GLY A 53 -1.86 -12.77 15.88
C GLY A 53 -2.64 -12.14 14.73
N ALA A 54 -2.00 -11.28 13.94
CA ALA A 54 -2.60 -10.65 12.76
C ALA A 54 -2.24 -11.36 11.45
N ASP A 55 -2.98 -11.07 10.37
CA ASP A 55 -2.73 -11.63 9.03
C ASP A 55 -1.64 -10.88 8.26
N PHE A 56 -1.42 -9.61 8.62
CA PHE A 56 -0.39 -8.72 8.10
C PHE A 56 0.66 -8.39 9.16
N TYR A 57 1.87 -8.10 8.71
CA TYR A 57 3.06 -7.88 9.51
C TYR A 57 3.75 -6.57 9.11
N PHE A 58 4.46 -5.97 10.05
CA PHE A 58 5.24 -4.76 9.78
C PHE A 58 6.67 -5.14 9.41
N LEU A 59 7.20 -4.62 8.30
CA LEU A 59 8.62 -4.69 7.95
C LEU A 59 9.12 -3.29 7.57
N HIS A 60 8.40 -2.63 6.67
CA HIS A 60 8.73 -1.32 6.14
C HIS A 60 7.43 -0.61 5.72
N PRO A 61 7.32 0.74 5.82
CA PRO A 61 6.11 1.47 5.44
C PRO A 61 5.68 1.30 3.98
N ALA A 62 6.62 1.06 3.08
CA ALA A 62 6.39 0.98 1.62
C ALA A 62 6.07 -0.43 1.08
N VAL A 63 5.91 -1.43 1.95
CA VAL A 63 5.59 -2.81 1.54
C VAL A 63 4.53 -3.42 2.44
N LEU A 64 3.78 -4.41 1.93
CA LEU A 64 2.89 -5.21 2.77
C LEU A 64 3.53 -6.58 3.00
N VAL A 65 3.68 -6.99 4.27
CA VAL A 65 4.04 -8.38 4.60
C VAL A 65 2.81 -9.10 5.10
N PHE A 66 2.55 -10.30 4.59
CA PHE A 66 1.30 -11.02 4.84
C PHE A 66 1.50 -12.54 4.93
N SER A 67 0.53 -13.20 5.56
CA SER A 67 0.53 -14.64 5.80
C SER A 67 0.15 -15.47 4.57
N GLU A 68 0.48 -16.77 4.58
CA GLU A 68 0.00 -17.75 3.59
C GLU A 68 -1.54 -17.78 3.47
N ARG A 69 -2.28 -17.43 4.51
CA ARG A 69 -3.74 -17.33 4.46
C ARG A 69 -4.18 -16.24 3.49
N VAL A 70 -3.56 -15.06 3.56
CA VAL A 70 -3.86 -13.94 2.66
C VAL A 70 -3.42 -14.29 1.22
N TYR A 71 -2.23 -14.89 1.06
CA TYR A 71 -1.72 -15.32 -0.25
C TYR A 71 -2.67 -16.26 -1.00
N ARG A 72 -3.40 -17.11 -0.28
CA ARG A 72 -4.35 -18.09 -0.85
C ARG A 72 -5.78 -17.56 -1.00
N SER A 73 -6.02 -16.29 -0.72
CA SER A 73 -7.35 -15.67 -0.77
C SER A 73 -7.55 -14.84 -2.03
N ASP A 74 -8.80 -14.52 -2.34
CA ASP A 74 -9.15 -13.67 -3.48
C ASP A 74 -8.56 -12.25 -3.36
N LEU A 75 -8.22 -11.80 -2.13
CA LEU A 75 -7.51 -10.53 -1.93
C LEU A 75 -6.15 -10.51 -2.65
N ALA A 76 -5.49 -11.67 -2.78
CA ALA A 76 -4.20 -11.77 -3.44
C ALA A 76 -4.26 -11.38 -4.92
N THR A 77 -5.42 -11.48 -5.56
CA THR A 77 -5.58 -11.02 -6.94
C THR A 77 -5.36 -9.50 -7.07
N SER A 78 -5.72 -8.71 -6.05
CA SER A 78 -5.37 -7.28 -6.01
C SER A 78 -3.85 -7.04 -6.02
N PHE A 79 -3.08 -7.98 -5.50
CA PHE A 79 -1.62 -7.85 -5.40
C PHE A 79 -0.94 -8.08 -6.74
N GLU A 80 -1.46 -9.00 -7.55
CA GLU A 80 -0.95 -9.32 -8.89
C GLU A 80 -1.00 -8.11 -9.83
N PHE A 81 -1.96 -7.19 -9.66
CA PHE A 81 -2.05 -5.95 -10.42
C PHE A 81 -1.23 -4.80 -9.82
N ALA A 82 -0.86 -4.89 -8.54
CA ALA A 82 -0.19 -3.83 -7.80
C ALA A 82 1.34 -3.94 -7.85
N GLY A 83 1.88 -5.16 -7.97
CA GLY A 83 3.32 -5.38 -8.11
C GLY A 83 3.79 -6.80 -7.85
N GLU A 84 4.96 -6.90 -7.22
CA GLU A 84 5.71 -8.15 -7.09
C GLU A 84 5.44 -8.81 -5.73
N ILE A 85 5.07 -10.10 -5.73
CA ILE A 85 4.96 -10.91 -4.52
C ILE A 85 6.24 -11.72 -4.34
N VAL A 86 6.95 -11.47 -3.24
CA VAL A 86 8.22 -12.13 -2.90
C VAL A 86 8.03 -13.03 -1.67
N PRO A 87 8.23 -14.36 -1.79
CA PRO A 87 8.25 -15.26 -0.64
C PRO A 87 9.43 -14.94 0.29
N LEU A 88 9.17 -14.77 1.58
CA LEU A 88 10.23 -14.47 2.55
C LEU A 88 10.86 -15.73 3.13
N LYS A 89 12.18 -15.75 3.22
CA LYS A 89 12.95 -16.83 3.85
C LYS A 89 12.92 -16.69 5.38
N MET A 90 11.94 -17.30 6.01
CA MET A 90 11.73 -17.19 7.46
C MET A 90 12.57 -18.19 8.26
N LYS A 91 13.29 -17.69 9.29
CA LYS A 91 14.06 -18.49 10.24
C LYS A 91 13.20 -19.43 11.09
N GLY A 92 11.97 -19.02 11.42
CA GLY A 92 11.05 -19.80 12.26
C GLY A 92 10.14 -20.76 11.48
N GLY A 93 10.31 -20.86 10.15
CA GLY A 93 9.49 -21.71 9.28
C GLY A 93 8.11 -21.16 8.96
N GLU A 94 7.79 -19.93 9.39
CA GLU A 94 6.59 -19.23 8.98
C GLU A 94 6.58 -19.04 7.45
N LYS A 95 5.40 -19.07 6.83
CA LYS A 95 5.26 -18.78 5.41
C LYS A 95 4.67 -17.40 5.23
N LEU A 96 5.57 -16.43 5.09
CA LEU A 96 5.23 -15.04 4.88
C LEU A 96 5.66 -14.60 3.49
N TYR A 97 4.95 -13.61 2.98
CA TYR A 97 5.14 -13.04 1.66
C TYR A 97 5.21 -11.53 1.81
N LEU A 98 6.00 -10.89 0.95
CA LEU A 98 6.10 -9.46 0.82
C LEU A 98 5.47 -9.05 -0.50
N LEU A 99 4.57 -8.08 -0.48
CA LEU A 99 4.13 -7.37 -1.67
C LEU A 99 4.96 -6.09 -1.78
N ASN A 100 5.81 -6.06 -2.80
CA ASN A 100 6.48 -4.86 -3.25
C ASN A 100 5.57 -4.19 -4.29
N ILE A 101 4.90 -3.12 -3.88
CA ILE A 101 4.01 -2.38 -4.77
C ILE A 101 4.88 -1.55 -5.71
N VAL A 102 4.73 -1.79 -7.01
CA VAL A 102 5.45 -1.10 -8.09
C VAL A 102 4.51 -0.21 -8.91
N TYR A 103 3.21 -0.46 -8.83
CA TYR A 103 2.22 0.37 -9.48
C TYR A 103 2.13 1.75 -8.83
N THR A 104 2.36 2.79 -9.62
CA THR A 104 2.33 4.18 -9.18
C THR A 104 1.23 4.97 -9.85
N LEU A 105 0.60 5.88 -9.09
CA LEU A 105 -0.41 6.80 -9.59
C LEU A 105 -0.02 8.24 -9.21
N PRO A 106 0.20 9.15 -10.17
CA PRO A 106 0.56 10.55 -9.91
C PRO A 106 -0.67 11.35 -9.46
N LEU A 107 -1.17 11.07 -8.26
CA LEU A 107 -2.44 11.60 -7.78
C LEU A 107 -2.31 13.03 -7.19
N LEU A 108 -1.10 13.50 -6.92
CA LEU A 108 -0.90 14.84 -6.37
C LEU A 108 -0.91 15.89 -7.49
N ASP A 109 -1.68 16.96 -7.25
CA ASP A 109 -1.52 18.21 -7.99
C ASP A 109 -0.23 18.87 -7.50
N TYR A 110 0.87 18.62 -8.22
CA TYR A 110 2.20 19.10 -7.83
C TYR A 110 2.26 20.62 -7.67
N GLU A 111 1.56 21.37 -8.52
CA GLU A 111 1.56 22.84 -8.49
C GLU A 111 0.78 23.42 -7.30
N LYS A 112 -0.26 22.70 -6.83
CA LYS A 112 -1.11 23.16 -5.71
C LYS A 112 -0.74 22.57 -4.35
N SER A 113 0.00 21.47 -4.35
CA SER A 113 0.51 20.84 -3.13
C SER A 113 1.65 21.66 -2.52
N LYS A 114 1.96 21.41 -1.24
CA LYS A 114 3.10 22.03 -0.56
C LYS A 114 4.09 20.97 -0.11
N TYR A 115 5.34 21.22 -0.44
CA TYR A 115 6.46 20.32 -0.17
C TYR A 115 7.48 20.99 0.74
N GLY A 116 8.09 20.19 1.60
CA GLY A 116 9.15 20.57 2.52
C GLY A 116 10.53 20.22 1.97
N GLU A 117 11.41 19.74 2.85
CA GLU A 117 12.74 19.29 2.47
C GLU A 117 12.67 17.94 1.72
N TYR A 118 13.70 17.68 0.91
CA TYR A 118 13.87 16.43 0.18
C TYR A 118 14.79 15.51 0.97
N ASP A 119 14.47 14.22 0.99
CA ASP A 119 15.32 13.21 1.63
C ASP A 119 16.42 12.69 0.70
N GLU A 120 17.18 11.69 1.17
CA GLU A 120 18.28 11.08 0.44
C GLU A 120 17.84 10.32 -0.83
N LEU A 121 16.57 9.94 -0.91
CA LEU A 121 15.97 9.28 -2.08
C LEU A 121 15.40 10.30 -3.08
N GLY A 122 15.46 11.59 -2.77
CA GLY A 122 14.92 12.65 -3.62
C GLY A 122 13.40 12.81 -3.50
N GLU A 123 12.81 12.28 -2.43
CA GLU A 123 11.39 12.44 -2.15
C GLU A 123 11.14 13.63 -1.22
N PRO A 124 10.19 14.52 -1.56
CA PRO A 124 9.85 15.62 -0.67
C PRO A 124 9.01 15.19 0.53
N GLU A 125 9.15 15.90 1.66
CA GLU A 125 8.14 15.90 2.72
C GLU A 125 6.85 16.56 2.20
N ILE A 126 5.73 15.83 2.22
CA ILE A 126 4.42 16.37 1.80
C ILE A 126 3.78 17.10 2.99
N LEU A 127 3.94 18.43 3.04
CA LEU A 127 3.36 19.27 4.09
C LEU A 127 1.86 19.51 3.90
N LYS A 128 1.41 19.53 2.64
CA LYS A 128 -0.01 19.64 2.28
C LYS A 128 -0.26 18.98 0.93
N ALA A 129 -1.05 17.91 0.91
CA ALA A 129 -1.51 17.27 -0.30
C ALA A 129 -2.71 18.01 -0.91
N VAL A 130 -2.71 18.17 -2.22
CA VAL A 130 -3.88 18.45 -3.06
C VAL A 130 -3.95 17.36 -4.10
N TYR A 131 -5.09 16.67 -4.21
CA TYR A 131 -5.23 15.53 -5.11
C TYR A 131 -5.89 15.95 -6.44
N ASP A 132 -5.28 15.57 -7.58
CA ASP A 132 -5.86 15.71 -8.91
C ASP A 132 -6.57 14.42 -9.32
N ILE A 133 -7.88 14.41 -9.10
CA ILE A 133 -8.75 13.25 -9.32
C ILE A 133 -8.89 12.93 -10.81
N SER A 134 -8.58 13.88 -11.70
CA SER A 134 -8.58 13.60 -13.15
C SER A 134 -7.50 12.60 -13.56
N GLN A 135 -6.48 12.39 -12.71
CA GLN A 135 -5.42 11.40 -12.92
C GLN A 135 -5.82 9.99 -12.48
N LEU A 136 -7.01 9.82 -11.88
CA LEU A 136 -7.41 8.56 -11.28
C LEU A 136 -8.05 7.64 -12.32
N GLU A 137 -7.21 7.10 -13.19
CA GLU A 137 -7.47 5.94 -14.04
C GLU A 137 -6.60 4.79 -13.51
N CYS A 138 -7.20 3.83 -12.81
CA CYS A 138 -6.43 2.80 -12.12
C CYS A 138 -6.78 1.38 -12.57
N VAL A 139 -5.73 0.61 -12.88
CA VAL A 139 -5.80 -0.84 -13.15
C VAL A 139 -5.63 -1.68 -11.88
N SER A 140 -5.19 -1.05 -10.78
CA SER A 140 -5.03 -1.65 -9.47
C SER A 140 -5.64 -0.74 -8.41
N SER A 141 -6.30 -1.33 -7.42
CA SER A 141 -6.78 -0.60 -6.24
C SER A 141 -5.67 -0.30 -5.24
N LEU A 142 -4.49 -0.90 -5.35
CA LEU A 142 -3.31 -0.65 -4.52
C LEU A 142 -2.22 0.05 -5.34
N PHE A 143 -1.67 1.13 -4.81
CA PHE A 143 -0.69 1.94 -5.53
C PHE A 143 0.21 2.74 -4.58
N LYS A 144 1.25 3.33 -5.16
CA LYS A 144 2.11 4.35 -4.54
C LYS A 144 1.95 5.70 -5.24
N ILE A 145 2.19 6.78 -4.50
CA ILE A 145 2.30 8.13 -5.08
C ILE A 145 3.79 8.40 -5.31
N PRO A 146 4.22 8.76 -6.53
CA PRO A 146 5.64 8.91 -6.87
C PRO A 146 6.44 9.80 -5.90
N GLU A 147 5.83 10.86 -5.38
CA GLU A 147 6.49 11.82 -4.49
C GLU A 147 6.82 11.25 -3.10
N ASN A 148 6.25 10.11 -2.69
CA ASN A 148 6.56 9.47 -1.41
C ASN A 148 6.47 7.95 -1.44
N ALA A 149 6.81 7.35 -2.58
CA ALA A 149 6.59 5.95 -2.87
C ALA A 149 7.39 5.00 -1.96
N SER A 150 8.57 5.41 -1.47
CA SER A 150 9.34 4.69 -0.47
C SER A 150 8.81 4.83 0.97
N LYS A 151 7.73 5.57 1.20
CA LYS A 151 7.22 5.87 2.56
C LYS A 151 5.78 5.49 2.80
N ALA A 152 4.95 5.36 1.76
CA ALA A 152 3.52 5.20 1.93
C ALA A 152 2.92 4.26 0.88
N ILE A 153 1.84 3.60 1.29
CA ILE A 153 1.00 2.78 0.43
C ILE A 153 -0.39 3.37 0.44
N TYR A 154 -1.05 3.36 -0.71
CA TYR A 154 -2.40 3.86 -0.87
C TYR A 154 -3.29 2.80 -1.48
N CYS A 155 -4.59 2.91 -1.16
CA CYS A 155 -5.61 2.19 -1.91
C CYS A 155 -6.81 3.06 -2.29
N THR A 156 -7.50 2.64 -3.33
CA THR A 156 -8.75 3.24 -3.81
C THR A 156 -9.84 2.18 -3.91
N THR A 157 -11.09 2.59 -3.69
CA THR A 157 -12.27 1.74 -3.92
C THR A 157 -12.84 1.91 -5.34
N TYR A 158 -12.17 2.70 -6.18
CA TYR A 158 -12.56 2.99 -7.55
C TYR A 158 -11.72 2.16 -8.54
N ALA A 159 -11.71 0.84 -8.38
CA ALA A 159 -11.09 -0.07 -9.33
C ALA A 159 -12.16 -0.98 -9.93
N ASP A 160 -12.05 -1.26 -11.23
CA ASP A 160 -13.12 -1.91 -12.00
C ASP A 160 -13.41 -3.36 -11.57
N GLU A 161 -12.40 -4.11 -11.12
CA GLU A 161 -12.54 -5.56 -10.86
C GLU A 161 -12.12 -6.02 -9.46
N HIS A 162 -11.16 -5.34 -8.80
CA HIS A 162 -10.63 -5.74 -7.50
C HIS A 162 -10.46 -4.54 -6.56
N ASP A 163 -11.23 -4.53 -5.46
CA ASP A 163 -11.22 -3.47 -4.46
C ASP A 163 -10.54 -3.98 -3.19
N PHE A 164 -9.25 -3.69 -3.06
CA PHE A 164 -8.43 -4.13 -1.94
C PHE A 164 -9.05 -3.80 -0.58
N TYR A 165 -9.62 -2.60 -0.43
CA TYR A 165 -10.23 -2.17 0.83
C TYR A 165 -11.44 -3.03 1.19
N ARG A 166 -12.36 -3.20 0.24
CA ARG A 166 -13.59 -3.99 0.47
C ARG A 166 -13.29 -5.46 0.65
N ASP A 167 -12.38 -6.01 -0.15
CA ASP A 167 -11.99 -7.42 -0.09
C ASP A 167 -11.26 -7.74 1.23
N TYR A 168 -10.39 -6.84 1.71
CA TYR A 168 -9.72 -6.97 3.01
C TYR A 168 -10.74 -7.09 4.15
N HIS A 169 -11.72 -6.19 4.18
CA HIS A 169 -12.74 -6.15 5.22
C HIS A 169 -13.73 -7.32 5.10
N ALA A 170 -14.14 -7.69 3.90
CA ALA A 170 -15.06 -8.80 3.66
C ALA A 170 -14.46 -10.15 4.08
N ALA A 171 -13.16 -10.34 3.85
CA ALA A 171 -12.44 -11.56 4.26
C ALA A 171 -12.11 -11.61 5.76
N GLY A 172 -12.32 -10.50 6.49
CA GLY A 172 -12.05 -10.41 7.93
C GLY A 172 -10.56 -10.52 8.26
N PHE A 173 -9.70 -9.97 7.40
CA PHE A 173 -8.27 -9.91 7.67
C PHE A 173 -7.94 -8.81 8.68
N THR A 174 -6.77 -8.95 9.32
CA THR A 174 -6.33 -8.10 10.43
C THR A 174 -4.88 -7.65 10.24
N GLY A 175 -4.49 -6.56 10.91
CA GLY A 175 -3.12 -6.05 10.90
C GLY A 175 -2.89 -4.82 10.02
N LEU A 176 -3.92 -4.30 9.34
CA LEU A 176 -3.85 -3.05 8.59
C LEU A 176 -4.82 -2.02 9.17
N LYS A 177 -4.46 -0.75 8.99
CA LYS A 177 -5.26 0.45 9.26
C LYS A 177 -5.37 1.25 7.98
N PHE A 178 -6.53 1.88 7.81
CA PHE A 178 -6.85 2.69 6.64
C PHE A 178 -7.19 4.10 7.11
N THR A 179 -6.34 5.05 6.76
CA THR A 179 -6.59 6.46 7.04
C THR A 179 -7.23 7.07 5.80
N GLN A 180 -8.47 7.50 5.92
CA GLN A 180 -9.16 8.14 4.81
C GLN A 180 -8.53 9.49 4.49
N LEU A 181 -8.13 9.67 3.22
CA LEU A 181 -7.51 10.90 2.73
C LEU A 181 -8.49 11.74 1.92
N LEU A 182 -9.35 11.09 1.14
CA LEU A 182 -10.29 11.76 0.25
C LEU A 182 -11.71 11.19 0.39
N LYS A 183 -12.68 12.09 0.52
CA LYS A 183 -14.10 11.77 0.47
C LYS A 183 -14.73 12.42 -0.75
N MET A 184 -15.43 11.63 -1.54
CA MET A 184 -16.10 12.11 -2.75
C MET A 184 -17.60 11.88 -2.69
N LYS A 185 -18.33 12.59 -3.54
CA LYS A 185 -19.77 12.41 -3.71
C LYS A 185 -20.10 12.42 -5.19
N MET A 186 -20.79 11.36 -5.60
CA MET A 186 -21.44 11.31 -6.91
C MET A 186 -22.67 12.21 -6.88
N THR A 187 -22.71 13.17 -7.78
CA THR A 187 -23.82 14.10 -7.98
C THR A 187 -24.36 13.98 -9.40
N SER A 188 -25.69 13.92 -9.56
CA SER A 188 -26.29 13.96 -10.90
C SER A 188 -26.28 15.40 -11.41
N THR A 189 -25.81 15.60 -12.64
CA THR A 189 -25.88 16.88 -13.36
C THR A 189 -26.70 16.72 -14.63
N SER A 190 -26.99 17.84 -15.30
CA SER A 190 -27.74 17.83 -16.58
C SER A 190 -27.02 17.07 -17.69
N ASN A 191 -25.72 16.80 -17.53
CA ASN A 191 -24.86 16.14 -18.51
C ASN A 191 -24.45 14.72 -18.09
N GLY A 192 -24.99 14.18 -16.99
CA GLY A 192 -24.66 12.84 -16.49
C GLY A 192 -24.38 12.81 -14.99
N TRP A 193 -23.36 12.06 -14.59
CA TRP A 193 -22.91 11.98 -13.20
C TRP A 193 -21.53 12.61 -13.06
N GLU A 194 -21.34 13.42 -12.03
CA GLU A 194 -20.06 14.06 -11.70
C GLU A 194 -19.60 13.67 -10.28
N LEU A 195 -18.32 13.31 -10.18
CA LEU A 195 -17.61 13.13 -8.92
C LEU A 195 -17.13 14.48 -8.40
N LYS A 196 -17.47 14.81 -7.15
CA LYS A 196 -17.01 16.02 -6.46
C LYS A 196 -16.44 15.69 -5.10
N GLU A 197 -15.32 16.31 -4.74
CA GLU A 197 -14.75 16.23 -3.40
C GLU A 197 -15.73 16.82 -2.38
N VAL A 198 -15.85 16.16 -1.22
CA VAL A 198 -16.64 16.62 -0.08
C VAL A 198 -15.68 17.04 1.01
N LYS A 199 -15.81 18.31 1.44
CA LYS A 199 -15.09 18.84 2.60
C LYS A 199 -15.71 18.38 3.91
#